data_AF-A0A2U9IJ89-F1
#
_entry.id   AF-A0A2U9IJ89-F1
#
_cell.length_a   1.000
_cell.length_b   1.000
_cell.length_c   1.000
_cell.angle_alpha   90.00
_cell.angle_beta   90.00
_cell.angle_gamma   90.00
#
_symmetry.space_group_name_H-M   'P 1'
#
loop_
_entity.id
_entity.type
_entity.pdbx_description
1 polymer ?
#
loop_
_entity_poly.entity_id
_entity_poly.type
_entity_poly.pdbx_seq_one_letter_code
_entity_poly.pdbx_strand_id
1 'polypeptide(L)'
;MIEITIGKVFVMISNKPITDCGNLVISFNNPNVYVIVFPYPPDDRMTMVMDISTLNKLVKNLELSLNTTAKIGDYGENRILTTVLNRLRE
;
A
#
# COMPACT_ATOMS: atom_id res chain seq x y z
N MET A 1 0.48 25.51 -8.98
CA MET A 1 0.97 24.15 -8.73
C MET A 1 0.07 23.57 -7.65
N ILE A 2 -0.81 22.63 -7.98
CA ILE A 2 -1.72 22.04 -6.98
C ILE A 2 -0.90 21.02 -6.21
N GLU A 3 -0.53 21.37 -4.98
CA GLU A 3 -0.04 20.40 -4.01
C GLU A 3 -1.22 19.47 -3.70
N ILE A 4 -1.27 18.32 -4.38
CA ILE A 4 -2.18 17.26 -3.98
C ILE A 4 -1.59 16.71 -2.69
N THR A 5 -2.11 17.17 -1.54
CA THR A 5 -1.84 16.54 -0.27
C THR A 5 -2.53 15.19 -0.29
N ILE A 6 -1.83 14.16 -0.79
CA ILE A 6 -2.28 12.77 -0.68
C ILE A 6 -2.11 12.42 0.80
N GLY A 7 -3.11 12.78 1.59
CA GLY A 7 -3.11 12.54 3.03
C GLY A 7 -3.42 11.09 3.33
N LYS A 8 -4.38 10.51 2.59
CA LYS A 8 -5.03 9.24 2.90
C LYS A 8 -5.05 8.31 1.70
N VAL A 9 -4.92 7.02 1.99
CA VAL A 9 -5.04 5.90 1.04
C VAL A 9 -5.99 4.86 1.59
N PHE A 10 -6.54 4.02 0.71
CA PHE A 10 -7.40 2.91 1.08
C PHE A 10 -6.57 1.64 1.11
N VAL A 11 -6.56 0.96 2.24
CA VAL A 11 -5.67 -0.18 2.49
C VAL A 11 -6.49 -1.42 2.77
N MET A 12 -6.13 -2.52 2.12
CA MET A 12 -6.66 -3.85 2.41
C MET A 12 -5.52 -4.80 2.72
N ILE A 13 -5.72 -5.66 3.72
CA ILE A 13 -4.78 -6.74 4.03
C ILE A 13 -5.39 -8.04 3.49
N SER A 14 -4.58 -8.82 2.77
CA SER A 14 -5.00 -10.04 2.10
C SER A 14 -3.93 -11.11 2.18
N ASN A 15 -4.33 -12.38 2.08
CA ASN A 15 -3.44 -13.53 1.89
C ASN A 15 -3.19 -13.85 0.40
N LYS A 16 -3.78 -13.07 -0.50
CA LYS A 16 -3.58 -13.13 -1.95
C LYS A 16 -3.26 -11.75 -2.50
N PRO A 17 -2.35 -11.65 -3.49
CA PRO A 17 -2.12 -10.39 -4.16
C PRO A 17 -3.36 -10.01 -4.97
N ILE A 18 -3.55 -8.71 -5.16
CA ILE A 18 -4.50 -8.16 -6.10
C ILE A 18 -3.73 -7.23 -7.00
N THR A 19 -3.60 -7.61 -8.26
CA THR A 19 -2.81 -6.89 -9.26
C THR A 19 -3.70 -6.25 -10.33
N ASP A 20 -4.99 -6.16 -10.06
CA ASP A 20 -6.00 -5.50 -10.88
C ASP A 20 -6.55 -4.24 -10.18
N CYS A 21 -7.17 -3.34 -10.94
CA CYS A 21 -7.80 -2.11 -10.42
C CYS A 21 -6.85 -0.96 -10.04
N GLY A 22 -5.60 -0.99 -10.51
CA GLY A 22 -4.78 0.19 -10.53
C GLY A 22 -4.15 0.59 -9.17
N ASN A 23 -3.71 -0.40 -8.40
CA ASN A 23 -3.28 -0.28 -7.00
C ASN A 23 -1.78 -0.54 -6.79
N LEU A 24 -1.26 -0.25 -5.60
CA LEU A 24 0.02 -0.81 -5.14
C LEU A 24 -0.22 -2.13 -4.41
N VAL A 25 0.72 -3.05 -4.53
CA VAL A 25 0.78 -4.29 -3.76
C VAL A 25 2.11 -4.33 -3.03
N ILE A 26 2.04 -4.37 -1.71
CA ILE A 26 3.19 -4.58 -0.83
C ILE A 26 3.13 -6.01 -0.33
N SER A 27 4.13 -6.81 -0.65
CA SER A 27 4.17 -8.26 -0.39
C SER A 27 5.28 -8.63 0.58
N PHE A 28 4.98 -9.58 1.46
CA PHE A 28 5.88 -10.08 2.51
C PHE A 28 6.06 -11.58 2.29
N ASN A 29 7.32 -12.07 2.21
CA ASN A 29 7.59 -13.43 1.71
C ASN A 29 7.37 -14.55 2.75
N ASN A 30 7.06 -14.24 4.01
CA ASN A 30 6.83 -15.24 5.05
C ASN A 30 6.13 -14.65 6.30
N PRO A 31 4.83 -14.94 6.56
CA PRO A 31 3.86 -15.63 5.73
C PRO A 31 3.41 -14.76 4.55
N ASN A 32 2.73 -15.37 3.56
CA ASN A 32 2.13 -14.66 2.42
C ASN A 32 1.08 -13.64 2.88
N VAL A 33 1.53 -12.43 3.13
CA VAL A 33 0.71 -11.27 3.49
C VAL A 33 0.91 -10.21 2.42
N TYR A 34 -0.21 -9.61 2.03
CA TYR A 34 -0.26 -8.56 1.03
C TYR A 34 -0.99 -7.36 1.62
N VAL A 35 -0.35 -6.20 1.57
CA VAL A 35 -0.96 -4.91 1.86
C VAL A 35 -1.24 -4.24 0.52
N ILE A 36 -2.52 -4.10 0.20
CA ILE A 36 -3.02 -3.62 -1.08
C ILE A 36 -3.47 -2.18 -0.86
N VAL A 37 -2.88 -1.25 -1.60
CA VAL A 37 -3.09 0.19 -1.41
C VAL A 37 -3.75 0.77 -2.65
N PHE A 38 -4.97 1.28 -2.47
CA PHE A 38 -5.75 1.92 -3.51
C PHE A 38 -5.70 3.45 -3.34
N PRO A 39 -5.60 4.21 -4.45
CA PRO A 39 -5.65 5.67 -4.41
C PRO A 39 -7.07 6.21 -4.25
N TYR A 40 -8.10 5.38 -4.46
CA TYR A 40 -9.52 5.67 -4.32
C TYR A 40 -10.24 4.50 -3.61
N PRO A 41 -11.42 4.71 -3.02
CA PRO A 41 -12.18 3.62 -2.41
C PRO A 41 -12.57 2.60 -3.49
N PRO A 42 -12.25 1.31 -3.33
CA PRO A 42 -12.76 0.27 -4.21
C PRO A 42 -14.24 -0.03 -3.90
N ASP A 43 -15.08 -0.14 -4.94
CA ASP A 43 -16.53 -0.27 -4.79
C ASP A 43 -16.96 -1.54 -4.02
N ASP A 44 -16.28 -2.67 -4.24
CA ASP A 44 -16.68 -4.00 -3.71
C ASP A 44 -15.68 -4.59 -2.71
N ARG A 45 -14.82 -3.77 -2.09
CA ARG A 45 -13.76 -4.29 -1.21
C ARG A 45 -13.71 -3.55 0.12
N MET A 46 -13.69 -4.32 1.21
CA MET A 46 -13.48 -3.74 2.54
C MET A 46 -12.06 -3.19 2.64
N THR A 47 -11.97 -1.86 2.75
CA THR A 47 -10.71 -1.13 2.92
C THR A 47 -10.76 -0.27 4.17
N MET A 48 -9.58 -0.07 4.76
CA MET A 48 -9.36 0.89 5.83
C MET A 48 -8.76 2.15 5.24
N VAL A 49 -9.24 3.32 5.66
CA VAL A 49 -8.62 4.59 5.29
C VAL A 49 -7.44 4.84 6.23
N MET A 50 -6.25 5.00 5.68
CA MET A 50 -5.03 5.21 6.45
C MET A 50 -4.22 6.37 5.90
N ASP A 51 -3.60 7.15 6.79
CA ASP A 51 -2.60 8.13 6.37
C ASP A 51 -1.32 7.43 5.89
N ILE A 52 -0.58 8.04 4.97
CA ILE A 52 0.65 7.45 4.42
C ILE A 52 1.69 7.17 5.51
N SER A 53 1.80 8.04 6.53
CA SER A 53 2.72 7.84 7.65
C SER A 53 2.37 6.60 8.49
N THR A 54 1.07 6.36 8.69
CA THR A 54 0.56 5.17 9.38
C THR A 54 0.78 3.92 8.54
N LEU A 55 0.58 4.00 7.22
CA LEU A 55 0.93 2.92 6.30
C LEU A 55 2.44 2.59 6.36
N ASN A 56 3.31 3.60 6.37
CA ASN A 56 4.76 3.37 6.47
C ASN A 56 5.12 2.64 7.78
N LYS A 57 4.54 3.07 8.91
CA LYS A 57 4.71 2.37 10.20
C LYS A 57 4.19 0.93 10.16
N LEU A 58 3.03 0.69 9.54
CA LEU A 58 2.48 -0.65 9.38
C LEU A 58 3.43 -1.55 8.58
N VAL A 59 3.94 -1.06 7.44
CA VAL A 59 4.87 -1.80 6.59
C VAL A 59 6.15 -2.14 7.38
N LYS A 60 6.80 -1.15 8.01
CA LYS A 60 8.01 -1.38 8.82
C LYS A 60 7.77 -2.35 9.99
N ASN A 61 6.62 -2.25 10.67
CA ASN A 61 6.26 -3.19 11.73
C ASN A 61 6.05 -4.61 11.20
N LEU A 62 5.45 -4.77 10.02
CA LEU A 62 5.29 -6.06 9.37
C LEU A 62 6.63 -6.65 8.92
N GLU A 63 7.53 -5.85 8.35
CA GLU A 63 8.89 -6.30 8.01
C GLU A 63 9.63 -6.88 9.22
N LEU A 64 9.58 -6.16 10.35
CA LEU A 64 10.18 -6.60 11.61
C LEU A 64 9.51 -7.85 12.18
N SER A 65 8.17 -7.85 12.26
CA SER A 65 7.41 -8.95 12.89
C SER A 65 7.48 -10.24 12.09
N LEU A 66 7.57 -10.12 10.77
CA LEU A 66 7.63 -11.24 9.84
C LEU A 66 9.06 -11.62 9.46
N ASN A 67 10.07 -10.91 9.98
CA ASN A 67 11.48 -11.07 9.65
C ASN A 67 11.70 -11.14 8.12
N THR A 68 11.13 -10.19 7.39
CA THR A 68 11.13 -10.15 5.93
C THR A 68 11.22 -8.72 5.42
N THR A 69 11.57 -8.57 4.15
CA THR A 69 11.59 -7.26 3.48
C THR A 69 10.37 -7.15 2.58
N ALA A 70 9.69 -6.00 2.67
CA ALA A 70 8.55 -5.68 1.84
C ALA A 70 8.98 -5.54 0.38
N LYS A 71 8.27 -6.22 -0.52
CA LYS A 71 8.42 -6.05 -1.97
C LYS A 71 7.20 -5.31 -2.51
N ILE A 72 7.44 -4.16 -3.14
CA ILE A 72 6.35 -3.32 -3.66
C ILE A 72 6.25 -3.48 -5.17
N GLY A 73 5.06 -3.85 -5.65
CA GLY A 73 4.66 -3.80 -7.06
C GLY A 73 3.65 -2.67 -7.27
N ASP A 74 3.90 -1.85 -8.28
CA ASP A 74 2.96 -0.83 -8.75
C ASP A 74 2.17 -1.37 -9.94
N TYR A 75 0.86 -1.54 -9.75
CA TYR A 75 -0.07 -2.01 -10.77
C TYR A 75 -1.06 -0.91 -11.17
N GLY A 76 -0.82 0.33 -10.72
CA GLY A 76 -1.68 1.49 -10.98
C GLY A 76 -1.20 2.45 -12.03
N GLU A 77 0.11 2.52 -12.25
CA GLU A 77 0.74 3.59 -13.07
C GLU A 77 0.20 4.99 -12.69
N ASN A 78 -0.31 5.13 -11.46
CA ASN A 78 -1.02 6.31 -11.02
C ASN A 78 -0.03 7.21 -10.28
N ARG A 79 0.06 8.48 -10.70
CA ARG A 79 0.96 9.47 -10.09
C ARG A 79 0.76 9.62 -8.58
N ILE A 80 -0.46 9.39 -8.08
CA ILE A 80 -0.77 9.41 -6.64
C ILE A 80 -0.01 8.30 -5.91
N LEU A 81 0.03 7.10 -6.49
CA LEU A 81 0.74 5.95 -5.93
C LEU A 81 2.25 6.10 -6.02
N THR A 82 2.77 6.82 -7.02
CA THR A 82 4.18 7.20 -7.08
C THR A 82 4.60 8.05 -5.87
N THR A 83 3.76 8.98 -5.42
CA THR A 83 4.03 9.74 -4.18
C THR A 83 4.00 8.86 -2.94
N VAL A 84 3.06 7.91 -2.87
CA VAL A 84 2.99 6.91 -1.78
C VAL A 84 4.27 6.07 -1.75
N LEU A 85 4.73 5.59 -2.91
CA LEU A 85 5.97 4.82 -3.05
C LEU A 85 7.20 5.57 -2.56
N ASN A 86 7.33 6.85 -2.95
CA ASN A 86 8.47 7.66 -2.53
C ASN A 86 8.51 7.80 -1.00
N ARG A 87 7.35 8.03 -0.35
CA ARG A 87 7.25 8.13 1.12
C ARG A 87 7.46 6.81 1.85
N LEU A 88 7.19 5.67 1.23
CA LEU A 88 7.47 4.35 1.82
C LEU A 88 8.96 3.99 1.75
N ARG A 89 9.73 4.63 0.86
CA ARG A 89 11.17 4.42 0.71
C ARG A 89 12.02 5.34 1.60
N GLU A 90 11.40 6.30 2.28
CA GLU A 90 11.99 7.18 3.31
C GLU A 90 12.01 6.49 4.70
#